data_AF-A0A967F8Y7-F1
#
_entry.id   AF-A0A967F8Y7-F1
#
_cell.length_a   1.000
_cell.length_b   1.000
_cell.length_c   1.000
_cell.angle_alpha   90.00
_cell.angle_beta   90.00
_cell.angle_gamma   90.00
#
_symmetry.space_group_name_H-M   'P 1'
#
loop_
_entity.id
_entity.type
_entity.pdbx_description
1 polymer ?
#
loop_
_entity_poly.entity_id
_entity_poly.type
_entity_poly.pdbx_seq_one_letter_code
_entity_poly.pdbx_strand_id
1 'polypeptide(L)'
;ELLLHFHPLFAVFVIPLGLALALAGVAYYRYDSPQGGDWFLSPAGRRTALIAAVVALLLTPAWVLLDEFVIGAEGWIPGAAPMISNGLVPCAALLAVAAGLYLAMRKSLDASKNEAVQALFMFLFTGFVTLTAIGIWFRGAGMALVWPWQM
;
A
#
# COMPACT_ATOMS: atom_id res chain seq x y z
N GLU A 1 -10.06 -14.05 0.37
CA GLU A 1 -9.31 -13.04 -0.42
C GLU A 1 -7.80 -13.28 -0.31
N LEU A 2 -7.18 -12.90 0.82
CA LEU A 2 -5.74 -13.06 1.05
C LEU A 2 -5.22 -14.52 1.10
N LEU A 3 -6.07 -15.54 1.27
CA LEU A 3 -5.63 -16.94 1.27
C LEU A 3 -5.63 -17.60 -0.14
N LEU A 4 -6.27 -16.97 -1.13
CA LEU A 4 -6.37 -17.51 -2.49
C LEU A 4 -5.28 -16.91 -3.42
N HIS A 5 -4.91 -15.64 -3.21
CA HIS A 5 -3.88 -14.96 -4.02
C HIS A 5 -2.57 -14.76 -3.27
N PHE A 6 -2.55 -15.02 -1.97
CA PHE A 6 -1.37 -14.84 -1.13
C PHE A 6 -1.06 -16.10 -0.34
N HIS A 7 0.23 -16.38 -0.17
CA HIS A 7 0.64 -17.49 0.68
C HIS A 7 0.20 -17.22 2.13
N PRO A 8 -0.48 -18.16 2.82
CA PRO A 8 -1.12 -17.93 4.12
C PRO A 8 -0.23 -17.29 5.18
N LEU A 9 1.04 -17.70 5.22
CA LEU A 9 2.05 -17.13 6.12
C LEU A 9 2.25 -15.61 5.91
N PHE A 10 2.25 -15.14 4.66
CA PHE A 10 2.44 -13.73 4.37
C PHE A 10 1.21 -12.91 4.73
N ALA A 11 0.03 -13.43 4.37
CA ALA A 11 -1.24 -12.81 4.64
C ALA A 11 -1.53 -12.62 6.14
N VAL A 12 -1.30 -13.68 6.93
CA VAL A 12 -1.73 -13.72 8.34
C VAL A 12 -0.62 -13.26 9.28
N PHE A 13 0.65 -13.47 8.93
CA PHE A 13 1.76 -13.23 9.85
C PHE A 13 2.72 -12.14 9.37
N VAL A 14 3.30 -12.27 8.17
CA VAL A 14 4.39 -11.36 7.75
C VAL A 14 3.91 -9.93 7.53
N ILE A 15 2.82 -9.73 6.78
CA ILE A 15 2.30 -8.38 6.49
C ILE A 15 1.80 -7.70 7.78
N PRO A 16 0.94 -8.35 8.61
CA PRO A 16 0.45 -7.71 9.84
C PRO A 16 1.57 -7.41 10.84
N LEU A 17 2.49 -8.35 11.05
CA LEU A 17 3.63 -8.13 11.96
C LEU A 17 4.55 -7.04 11.44
N GLY A 18 4.86 -7.03 10.13
CA GLY A 18 5.67 -6.00 9.51
C GLY A 18 5.05 -4.61 9.64
N LEU A 19 3.74 -4.49 9.41
CA LEU A 19 3.02 -3.24 9.58
C LEU A 19 3.00 -2.78 11.04
N ALA A 20 2.76 -3.69 11.99
CA ALA A 20 2.78 -3.38 13.42
C ALA A 20 4.16 -2.90 13.88
N LEU A 21 5.23 -3.58 13.46
CA LEU A 21 6.61 -3.17 13.74
C LEU A 21 6.94 -1.82 13.09
N ALA A 22 6.48 -1.58 11.86
CA ALA A 22 6.66 -0.29 11.19
C ALA A 22 5.96 0.83 11.97
N LEU A 23 4.70 0.65 12.36
CA LEU A 23 3.94 1.61 13.16
C LEU A 23 4.56 1.85 14.54
N ALA A 24 5.04 0.79 15.21
CA ALA A 24 5.78 0.93 16.45
C ALA A 24 7.09 1.71 16.23
N GLY A 25 7.81 1.42 15.15
CA GLY A 25 9.05 2.10 14.77
C GLY A 25 8.86 3.59 14.48
N VAL A 26 7.71 3.99 13.94
CA VAL A 26 7.35 5.41 13.73
C VAL A 26 7.41 6.17 15.07
N ALA A 27 6.90 5.61 16.17
CA ALA A 27 6.92 6.28 17.48
C ALA A 27 8.33 6.56 18.01
N TYR A 28 9.31 5.74 17.63
CA TYR A 28 10.72 5.89 18.04
C TYR A 28 11.59 6.58 16.98
N TYR A 29 11.00 7.04 15.89
CA TYR A 29 11.72 7.67 14.82
C TYR A 29 12.22 9.06 15.25
N ARG A 30 13.48 9.41 14.91
CA ARG A 30 14.04 10.73 15.23
C ARG A 30 13.51 11.77 14.25
N TYR A 31 12.61 12.61 14.74
CA TYR A 31 12.00 13.70 14.00
C TYR A 31 12.81 14.99 14.14
N ASP A 32 12.99 15.72 13.03
CA ASP A 32 13.92 16.86 12.95
C ASP A 32 13.28 18.20 13.41
N SER A 33 11.98 18.22 13.75
CA SER A 33 11.24 19.45 14.07
C SER A 33 10.22 19.25 15.19
N PRO A 34 9.97 20.26 16.05
CA PRO A 34 8.90 20.20 17.04
C PRO A 34 7.55 20.05 16.33
N GLN A 35 6.81 18.98 16.64
CA GLN A 35 5.57 18.57 15.95
C GLN A 35 4.34 19.44 16.32
N GLY A 36 4.52 20.74 16.53
CA GLY A 36 3.49 21.62 17.10
C GLY A 36 2.74 22.49 16.09
N GLY A 37 1.41 22.53 16.23
CA GLY A 37 0.54 23.63 15.77
C GLY A 37 -0.34 23.34 14.56
N ASP A 38 0.26 22.84 13.48
CA ASP A 38 -0.43 22.75 12.18
C ASP A 38 -0.73 21.32 11.74
N TRP A 39 -2.00 21.06 11.40
CA TRP A 39 -2.39 19.83 10.71
C TRP A 39 -1.57 19.70 9.42
N PHE A 40 -0.88 18.57 9.27
CA PHE A 40 0.08 18.22 8.20
C PHE A 40 1.46 18.88 8.25
N LEU A 41 1.90 19.37 9.43
CA LEU A 41 3.23 19.93 9.72
C LEU A 41 3.58 21.23 8.99
N SER A 42 3.47 21.27 7.66
CA SER A 42 3.83 22.41 6.81
C SER A 42 3.01 22.44 5.51
N PRO A 43 3.04 23.55 4.75
CA PRO A 43 2.47 23.60 3.39
C PRO A 43 3.09 22.56 2.44
N ALA A 44 4.38 22.26 2.58
CA ALA A 44 5.05 21.21 1.83
C ALA A 44 4.53 19.82 2.25
N GLY A 45 4.34 19.59 3.55
CA GLY A 45 3.74 18.37 4.12
C GLY A 45 2.30 18.13 3.66
N ARG A 46 1.49 19.18 3.51
CA ARG A 46 0.14 19.09 2.90
C ARG A 46 0.21 18.66 1.45
N ARG A 47 1.13 19.25 0.68
CA ARG A 47 1.32 18.93 -0.73
C ARG A 47 1.80 17.49 -0.93
N THR A 48 2.78 17.03 -0.15
CA THR A 48 3.28 15.65 -0.22
C THR A 48 2.20 14.65 0.20
N ALA A 49 1.44 14.95 1.26
CA ALA A 49 0.32 14.12 1.70
C ALA A 49 -0.79 14.01 0.63
N LEU A 50 -1.16 15.13 -0.01
CA LEU A 50 -2.14 15.12 -1.09
C LEU A 50 -1.64 14.32 -2.30
N ILE A 51 -0.38 14.51 -2.70
CA ILE A 51 0.23 13.74 -3.79
C ILE A 51 0.22 12.24 -3.44
N ALA A 52 0.60 11.86 -2.22
CA ALA A 52 0.54 10.47 -1.77
C ALA A 52 -0.88 9.90 -1.85
N ALA A 53 -1.88 10.64 -1.37
CA ALA A 53 -3.27 10.21 -1.41
C ALA A 53 -3.78 10.03 -2.85
N VAL A 54 -3.50 10.98 -3.74
CA VAL A 54 -3.88 10.88 -5.17
C VAL A 54 -3.16 9.71 -5.84
N VAL A 55 -1.86 9.54 -5.60
CA VAL A 55 -1.09 8.41 -6.14
C VAL A 55 -1.64 7.09 -5.63
N ALA A 56 -1.96 6.97 -4.33
CA ALA A 56 -2.60 5.76 -3.78
C ALA A 56 -3.95 5.49 -4.44
N LEU A 57 -4.80 6.52 -4.54
CA LEU A 57 -6.14 6.40 -5.11
C LEU A 57 -6.14 5.90 -6.56
N LEU A 58 -5.10 6.22 -7.34
CA LEU A 58 -4.96 5.78 -8.73
C LEU A 58 -4.19 4.45 -8.85
N LEU A 59 -3.09 4.30 -8.10
CA LEU A 59 -2.22 3.15 -8.17
C LEU A 59 -2.87 1.90 -7.59
N THR A 60 -3.66 2.04 -6.52
CA THR A 60 -4.33 0.91 -5.86
C THR A 60 -5.33 0.22 -6.78
N PRO A 61 -6.31 0.92 -7.42
CA PRO A 61 -7.19 0.28 -8.39
C PRO A 61 -6.45 -0.25 -9.62
N ALA A 62 -5.44 0.47 -10.12
CA ALA A 62 -4.63 -0.01 -11.24
C ALA A 62 -3.92 -1.33 -10.91
N TRP A 63 -3.41 -1.46 -9.68
CA TRP A 63 -2.80 -2.70 -9.20
C TRP A 63 -3.81 -3.84 -9.11
N VAL A 64 -5.01 -3.58 -8.60
CA VAL A 64 -6.09 -4.58 -8.52
C VAL A 64 -6.48 -5.08 -9.91
N LEU A 65 -6.62 -4.17 -10.88
CA LEU A 65 -6.94 -4.54 -12.26
C LEU A 65 -5.82 -5.35 -12.90
N LEU A 66 -4.56 -4.98 -12.66
CA LEU A 66 -3.40 -5.71 -13.16
C LEU A 66 -3.34 -7.13 -12.57
N ASP A 67 -3.59 -7.28 -11.28
CA ASP A 67 -3.63 -8.57 -10.60
C ASP A 67 -4.73 -9.48 -11.16
N GLU A 68 -5.94 -8.94 -11.35
CA GLU A 68 -7.09 -9.70 -11.86
C GLU A 68 -6.93 -10.11 -13.34
N PHE A 69 -6.52 -9.18 -14.21
CA PHE A 69 -6.56 -9.39 -15.67
C PHE A 69 -5.25 -9.87 -16.28
N VAL A 70 -4.10 -9.61 -15.65
CA VAL A 70 -2.78 -9.93 -16.22
C VAL A 70 -2.10 -11.07 -15.48
N ILE A 71 -2.15 -11.06 -14.14
CA ILE A 71 -1.46 -12.07 -13.32
C ILE A 71 -2.33 -13.31 -13.12
N GLY A 72 -3.59 -13.11 -12.71
CA GLY A 72 -4.53 -14.20 -12.47
C GLY A 72 -4.07 -15.19 -11.39
N ALA A 73 -4.64 -16.40 -11.42
CA ALA A 73 -4.41 -17.42 -10.39
C ALA A 73 -3.04 -18.13 -10.49
N GLU A 74 -2.33 -17.99 -11.62
CA GLU A 74 -1.00 -18.60 -11.83
C GLU A 74 0.12 -17.83 -11.11
N GLY A 75 -0.17 -16.61 -10.66
CA GLY A 75 0.77 -15.75 -9.95
C GLY A 75 1.76 -15.07 -10.89
N TRP A 76 2.68 -14.32 -10.30
CA TRP A 76 3.63 -13.47 -11.02
C TRP A 76 4.62 -14.25 -11.89
N ILE A 77 4.97 -15.48 -11.47
CA ILE A 77 5.96 -16.32 -12.13
C ILE A 77 5.37 -17.73 -12.32
N PRO A 78 4.90 -18.06 -13.54
CA PRO A 78 4.37 -19.38 -13.84
C PRO A 78 5.41 -20.47 -13.57
N GLY A 79 5.04 -21.48 -12.76
CA GLY A 79 5.92 -22.61 -12.41
C GLY A 79 6.87 -22.39 -11.22
N ALA A 80 6.89 -21.20 -10.61
CA ALA A 80 7.62 -20.98 -9.36
C ALA A 80 6.85 -21.53 -8.14
N ALA A 81 7.57 -21.78 -7.04
CA ALA A 81 6.94 -22.18 -5.79
C ALA A 81 5.88 -21.14 -5.34
N PRO A 82 4.70 -21.55 -4.86
CA PRO A 82 3.62 -20.62 -4.47
C PRO A 82 4.05 -19.58 -3.43
N MET A 83 5.00 -19.93 -2.56
CA MET A 83 5.59 -19.04 -1.57
C MET A 83 6.34 -17.85 -2.21
N ILE A 84 6.92 -18.04 -3.40
CA ILE A 84 7.66 -17.00 -4.14
C ILE A 84 6.67 -16.22 -5.01
N SER A 85 5.93 -16.91 -5.88
CA SER A 85 5.05 -16.28 -6.88
C SER A 85 3.93 -15.44 -6.23
N ASN A 86 3.32 -15.97 -5.16
CA ASN A 86 2.13 -15.37 -4.52
C ASN A 86 2.45 -14.76 -3.14
N GLY A 87 3.67 -14.92 -2.63
CA GLY A 87 4.06 -14.39 -1.32
C GLY A 87 5.14 -13.32 -1.46
N LEU A 88 6.36 -13.77 -1.75
CA LEU A 88 7.54 -12.91 -1.74
C LEU A 88 7.47 -11.80 -2.79
N VAL A 89 7.08 -12.12 -4.03
CA VAL A 89 7.03 -11.15 -5.13
C VAL A 89 6.07 -9.98 -4.84
N PRO A 90 4.78 -10.22 -4.53
CA PRO A 90 3.86 -9.11 -4.26
C PRO A 90 4.20 -8.35 -2.97
N CYS A 91 4.75 -9.02 -1.93
CA CYS A 91 5.28 -8.32 -0.76
C CYS A 91 6.47 -7.42 -1.08
N ALA A 92 7.44 -7.92 -1.85
CA ALA A 92 8.61 -7.15 -2.27
C ALA A 92 8.20 -5.97 -3.17
N ALA A 93 7.22 -6.16 -4.05
CA ALA A 93 6.68 -5.10 -4.88
C ALA A 93 6.01 -4.00 -4.04
N LEU A 94 5.20 -4.35 -3.05
CA LEU A 94 4.60 -3.38 -2.13
C LEU A 94 5.68 -2.58 -1.37
N LEU A 95 6.70 -3.26 -0.84
CA LEU A 95 7.82 -2.61 -0.16
C LEU A 95 8.62 -1.71 -1.10
N ALA A 96 8.84 -2.13 -2.34
CA ALA A 96 9.53 -1.34 -3.35
C ALA A 96 8.76 -0.07 -3.73
N VAL A 97 7.43 -0.16 -3.87
CA VAL A 97 6.56 1.01 -4.12
C VAL A 97 6.59 1.96 -2.93
N ALA A 98 6.45 1.46 -1.70
CA ALA A 98 6.51 2.27 -0.48
C ALA A 98 7.87 2.97 -0.33
N ALA A 99 8.97 2.24 -0.50
CA ALA A 99 10.32 2.78 -0.45
C ALA A 99 10.59 3.78 -1.59
N GLY A 100 10.12 3.47 -2.80
CA GLY A 100 10.22 4.34 -3.97
C GLY A 100 9.50 5.66 -3.76
N LEU A 101 8.29 5.64 -3.20
CA LEU A 101 7.54 6.85 -2.85
C LEU A 101 8.25 7.68 -1.79
N TYR A 102 8.75 7.03 -0.72
CA TYR A 102 9.52 7.72 0.31
C TYR A 102 10.77 8.40 -0.27
N LEU A 103 11.54 7.69 -1.10
CA LEU A 103 12.74 8.23 -1.74
C LEU A 103 12.40 9.35 -2.75
N ALA A 104 11.34 9.18 -3.54
CA ALA A 104 10.88 10.19 -4.49
C ALA A 104 10.43 11.47 -3.77
N MET A 105 9.72 11.35 -2.65
CA MET A 105 9.32 12.51 -1.84
C MET A 105 10.52 13.23 -1.24
N ARG A 106 11.50 12.48 -0.75
CA ARG A 106 12.76 13.02 -0.21
C ARG A 106 13.60 13.73 -1.28
N LYS A 107 13.65 13.19 -2.50
CA LYS A 107 14.52 13.68 -3.57
C LYS A 107 13.88 14.77 -4.44
N SER A 108 12.60 14.64 -4.76
CA SER A 108 11.90 15.51 -5.72
C SER A 108 11.14 16.66 -5.06
N LEU A 109 10.78 16.53 -3.78
CA LEU A 109 9.99 17.53 -3.05
C LEU A 109 10.72 18.11 -1.84
N ASP A 110 12.01 17.77 -1.67
CA ASP A 110 12.87 18.18 -0.54
C ASP A 110 12.21 17.97 0.84
N ALA A 111 11.36 16.96 0.93
CA ALA A 111 10.53 16.72 2.10
C ALA A 111 11.39 16.37 3.32
N SER A 112 11.05 16.94 4.47
CA SER A 112 11.62 16.52 5.75
C SER A 112 11.25 15.06 6.04
N LYS A 113 11.97 14.41 6.97
CA LYS A 113 11.65 13.03 7.34
C LYS A 113 10.23 12.90 7.86
N ASN A 114 9.78 13.88 8.64
CA ASN A 114 8.44 13.93 9.21
C ASN A 114 7.36 13.97 8.10
N GLU A 115 7.56 14.83 7.10
CA GLU A 115 6.64 14.97 5.95
C GLU A 115 6.60 13.74 5.07
N ALA A 116 7.74 13.08 4.85
CA ALA A 116 7.81 11.84 4.08
C ALA A 116 7.13 10.67 4.81
N VAL A 117 7.29 10.56 6.14
CA VAL A 117 6.59 9.56 6.96
C VAL A 117 5.08 9.81 6.97
N GLN A 118 4.65 11.07 7.15
CA GLN A 118 3.25 11.47 7.07
C GLN A 118 2.63 11.14 5.71
N ALA A 119 3.35 11.44 4.62
CA ALA A 119 2.87 11.16 3.28
C ALA A 119 2.79 9.64 3.01
N LEU A 120 3.75 8.86 3.50
CA LEU A 120 3.67 7.39 3.43
C LEU A 120 2.46 6.85 4.21
N PHE A 121 2.18 7.40 5.39
CA PHE A 121 0.97 7.06 6.15
C PHE A 121 -0.30 7.38 5.35
N MET A 122 -0.39 8.56 4.74
CA MET A 122 -1.53 8.95 3.90
C MET A 122 -1.69 8.05 2.67
N PHE A 123 -0.58 7.64 2.04
CA PHE A 123 -0.60 6.68 0.94
C PHE A 123 -1.20 5.35 1.38
N LEU A 124 -0.69 4.76 2.48
CA LEU A 124 -1.17 3.49 3.01
C LEU A 124 -2.64 3.56 3.45
N PHE A 125 -3.02 4.64 4.14
CA PHE A 125 -4.39 4.86 4.60
C PHE A 125 -5.37 4.97 3.43
N THR A 126 -5.04 5.76 2.42
CA THR A 126 -5.88 5.92 1.23
C THR A 126 -5.99 4.61 0.45
N GLY A 127 -4.88 3.87 0.32
CA GLY A 127 -4.88 2.54 -0.28
C GLY A 127 -5.77 1.56 0.49
N PHE A 128 -5.70 1.53 1.82
CA PHE A 128 -6.56 0.71 2.67
C PHE A 128 -8.05 1.02 2.48
N VAL A 129 -8.43 2.31 2.50
CA VAL A 129 -9.82 2.73 2.26
C VAL A 129 -10.28 2.34 0.86
N THR A 130 -9.42 2.52 -0.15
CA THR A 130 -9.73 2.16 -1.54
C THR A 130 -9.90 0.66 -1.71
N LEU A 131 -9.02 -0.17 -1.14
CA LEU A 131 -9.16 -1.62 -1.15
C LEU A 131 -10.41 -2.09 -0.40
N THR A 132 -10.74 -1.44 0.72
CA THR A 132 -11.96 -1.73 1.47
C THR A 132 -13.20 -1.43 0.62
N ALA A 133 -13.22 -0.29 -0.08
CA ALA A 133 -14.29 0.06 -1.00
C ALA A 133 -14.42 -0.97 -2.13
N ILE A 134 -13.30 -1.36 -2.75
CA ILE A 134 -13.26 -2.39 -3.79
C ILE A 134 -13.81 -3.73 -3.25
N GLY A 135 -13.38 -4.13 -2.05
CA GLY A 135 -13.83 -5.37 -1.42
C GLY A 135 -15.33 -5.40 -1.09
N ILE A 136 -15.91 -4.26 -0.69
CA ILE A 136 -17.34 -4.17 -0.34
C ILE A 136 -18.22 -4.10 -1.59
N TRP A 137 -17.83 -3.33 -2.60
CA TRP A 137 -18.71 -3.00 -3.73
C TRP A 137 -18.37 -3.69 -5.05
N PHE A 138 -17.17 -4.26 -5.22
CA PHE A 138 -16.71 -4.80 -6.51
C PHE A 138 -16.26 -6.27 -6.45
N ARG A 139 -16.17 -6.89 -5.28
CA ARG A 139 -15.84 -8.34 -5.16
C ARG A 139 -17.11 -9.18 -5.09
N GLY A 140 -17.29 -10.09 -6.06
CA GLY A 140 -18.43 -11.00 -6.18
C GLY A 140 -18.12 -12.46 -5.81
N ALA A 141 -18.99 -13.39 -6.20
CA ALA A 141 -18.81 -14.82 -5.95
C ALA A 141 -17.49 -15.34 -6.53
N GLY A 142 -16.77 -16.18 -5.77
CA GLY A 142 -15.43 -16.65 -6.17
C GLY A 142 -14.35 -15.56 -6.16
N MET A 143 -14.65 -14.38 -5.62
CA MET A 143 -13.79 -13.20 -5.57
C MET A 143 -13.50 -12.57 -6.93
N ALA A 144 -14.29 -12.88 -7.95
CA ALA A 144 -14.19 -12.21 -9.24
C ALA A 144 -14.52 -10.72 -9.09
N LEU A 145 -13.81 -9.87 -9.82
CA LEU A 145 -14.14 -8.45 -9.92
C LEU A 145 -15.40 -8.29 -10.77
N VAL A 146 -16.51 -7.85 -10.16
CA VAL A 146 -17.81 -7.67 -10.83
C VAL A 146 -18.39 -6.29 -10.53
N TRP A 147 -19.24 -5.80 -11.42
CA TRP A 147 -19.96 -4.56 -11.16
C TRP A 147 -21.00 -4.76 -10.05
N PRO A 148 -21.26 -3.75 -9.20
CA PRO A 148 -22.19 -3.87 -8.07
C PRO A 148 -23.60 -4.35 -8.44
N TRP A 149 -24.05 -4.07 -9.66
CA TRP A 149 -25.37 -4.46 -10.18
C TRP A 149 -25.38 -5.85 -10.84
N GLN A 150 -24.24 -6.54 -10.89
CA GLN A 150 -24.08 -7.91 -11.41
C GLN A 150 -23.78 -8.93 -10.29
N MET A 151 -23.80 -8.49 -9.03
CA MET A 151 -23.57 -9.31 -7.83
C MET A 151 -24.78 -10.16 -7.45
#